data_AF-A0A1W9JTE6-F1
#
_entry.id   AF-A0A1W9JTE6-F1
#
_cell.length_a   1.000
_cell.length_b   1.000
_cell.length_c   1.000
_cell.angle_alpha   90.00
_cell.angle_beta   90.00
_cell.angle_gamma   90.00
#
_symmetry.space_group_name_H-M   'P 1'
#
loop_
_entity.id
_entity.type
_entity.pdbx_description
1 polymer ?
#
loop_
_entity_poly.entity_id
_entity_poly.type
_entity_poly.pdbx_seq_one_letter_code
_entity_poly.pdbx_strand_id
1 'polypeptide(L)'
;MKIRAGLILIWLLTASFNALAHKPSDSYLTVRIDEQQINGQWDIALRDLDYALGLDANDDGNITWAELRDSRDVVYAYALSRLQVTMGKQACSPQPADLLVDEHSDGHYAVLNFQAACPSMSAPLSIGYRLFFDLDPQHRGLISVIHAGQTDTAIFSPDRQRSEFVFDADQSLWRTLAHFAYEGVWHIRIGFDHILFLLSLLLPAALVWEQGAWQPKNGFKSIFFDVLGVVTAFTLAHSLTLSLTVLHYISLPSRWVESAIAASVVLAALNNIYPVLSGCRAWLAFGFGLIHGMGISSVLLDMGLPDTQQLLALLGFNLGVELGQLAIVAVALPLICAFSRHHYYSELVLKVSSASIACLAFVWLAERSLDFQMNIF
;
A
#
# COMPACT_ATOMS: atom_id res chain seq x y z
N MET A 1 8.03 2.39 38.95
CA MET A 1 8.35 2.75 37.54
C MET A 1 8.68 1.55 36.64
N LYS A 2 9.35 0.49 37.12
CA LYS A 2 9.72 -0.71 36.34
C LYS A 2 8.56 -1.50 35.72
N ILE A 3 7.40 -1.52 36.36
CA ILE A 3 6.20 -2.25 35.91
C ILE A 3 5.43 -1.47 34.81
N ARG A 4 5.58 -0.14 34.76
CA ARG A 4 4.80 0.72 33.83
C ARG A 4 5.32 0.66 32.39
N ALA A 5 6.64 0.55 32.17
CA ALA A 5 7.20 0.45 30.82
C ALA A 5 6.92 -0.91 30.16
N GLY A 6 7.00 -2.00 30.93
CA GLY A 6 6.62 -3.34 30.45
C GLY A 6 5.12 -3.48 30.18
N LEU A 7 4.27 -2.88 31.02
CA LEU A 7 2.83 -2.86 30.80
C LEU A 7 2.43 -2.01 29.59
N ILE A 8 3.07 -0.88 29.32
CA ILE A 8 2.75 -0.06 28.13
C ILE A 8 3.13 -0.81 26.84
N LEU A 9 4.24 -1.55 26.83
CA LEU A 9 4.65 -2.35 25.67
C LEU A 9 3.75 -3.59 25.50
N ILE A 10 3.39 -4.28 26.59
CA ILE A 10 2.39 -5.37 26.56
C ILE A 10 1.03 -4.84 26.10
N TRP A 11 0.62 -3.65 26.54
CA TRP A 11 -0.64 -3.03 26.15
C TRP A 11 -0.64 -2.58 24.68
N LEU A 12 0.50 -2.10 24.16
CA LEU A 12 0.69 -1.84 22.73
C LEU A 12 0.73 -3.13 21.89
N LEU A 13 1.23 -4.23 22.45
CA LEU A 13 1.25 -5.56 21.80
C LEU A 13 -0.11 -6.27 21.86
N THR A 14 -0.91 -6.04 22.91
CA THR A 14 -2.28 -6.56 23.03
C THR A 14 -3.33 -5.63 22.41
N ALA A 15 -2.95 -4.49 21.86
CA ALA A 15 -3.85 -3.63 21.08
C ALA A 15 -3.88 -4.01 19.58
N SER A 16 -3.02 -4.95 19.17
CA SER A 16 -2.91 -5.45 17.79
C SER A 16 -3.89 -6.59 17.47
N PHE A 17 -5.09 -6.57 18.05
CA PHE A 17 -6.16 -7.52 17.68
C PHE A 17 -7.00 -6.92 16.57
N ASN A 18 -6.50 -7.08 15.35
CA ASN A 18 -7.22 -7.14 14.07
C ASN A 18 -6.11 -7.31 13.02
N ALA A 19 -5.59 -8.53 12.91
CA ALA A 19 -4.65 -8.88 11.85
C ALA A 19 -5.43 -9.13 10.56
N LEU A 20 -6.11 -8.10 10.04
CA LEU A 20 -6.70 -8.13 8.71
C LEU A 20 -5.56 -7.85 7.71
N ALA A 21 -4.86 -8.91 7.31
CA ALA A 21 -3.81 -8.85 6.30
C ALA A 21 -4.39 -8.99 4.88
N HIS A 22 -5.55 -8.37 4.61
CA HIS A 22 -6.08 -8.28 3.26
C HIS A 22 -5.32 -7.19 2.49
N LYS A 23 -5.07 -7.43 1.19
CA LYS A 23 -4.66 -6.36 0.29
C LYS A 23 -5.78 -5.29 0.32
N PRO A 24 -5.46 -4.00 0.50
CA PRO A 24 -6.45 -2.93 0.47
C PRO A 24 -7.28 -2.98 -0.82
N SER A 25 -8.57 -2.66 -0.73
CA SER A 25 -9.43 -2.58 -1.91
C SER A 25 -9.06 -1.37 -2.76
N ASP A 26 -8.74 -1.58 -4.03
CA ASP A 26 -8.42 -0.51 -4.99
C ASP A 26 -9.36 -0.62 -6.21
N SER A 27 -9.68 0.51 -6.84
CA SER A 27 -10.31 0.51 -8.17
C SER A 27 -9.77 1.62 -9.05
N TYR A 28 -9.80 1.42 -10.36
CA TYR A 28 -9.19 2.32 -11.34
C TYR A 28 -10.25 2.91 -12.26
N LEU A 29 -10.37 4.23 -12.27
CA LEU A 29 -11.32 4.97 -13.10
C LEU A 29 -10.56 5.82 -14.11
N THR A 30 -10.70 5.50 -15.39
CA THR A 30 -10.20 6.34 -16.48
C THR A 30 -11.34 7.11 -17.11
N VAL A 31 -11.22 8.43 -17.17
CA VAL A 31 -12.22 9.33 -17.77
C VAL A 31 -11.56 10.09 -18.92
N ARG A 32 -12.04 9.87 -20.14
CA ARG A 32 -11.61 10.61 -21.34
C ARG A 32 -12.69 11.62 -21.72
N ILE A 33 -12.31 12.88 -21.83
CA ILE A 33 -13.20 13.98 -22.20
C ILE A 33 -12.93 14.36 -23.65
N ASP A 34 -13.90 14.05 -24.52
CA ASP A 34 -13.93 14.48 -25.90
C ASP A 34 -14.81 15.74 -26.05
N GLU A 35 -14.92 16.29 -27.27
CA GLU A 35 -15.68 17.53 -27.51
C GLU A 35 -17.18 17.42 -27.19
N GLN A 36 -17.76 16.22 -27.27
CA GLN A 36 -19.21 16.00 -27.19
C GLN A 36 -19.67 15.10 -26.04
N GLN A 37 -18.77 14.28 -25.49
CA GLN A 37 -19.13 13.27 -24.50
C GLN A 37 -17.94 12.91 -23.61
N ILE A 38 -18.25 12.32 -22.47
CA ILE A 38 -17.28 11.71 -21.57
C ILE A 38 -17.35 10.20 -21.78
N ASN A 39 -16.20 9.60 -22.05
CA ASN A 39 -16.03 8.15 -22.10
C ASN A 39 -15.32 7.70 -20.83
N GLY A 40 -15.93 6.79 -20.07
CA GLY A 40 -15.39 6.27 -18.84
C GLY A 40 -15.12 4.77 -18.92
N GLN A 41 -14.03 4.35 -18.31
CA GLN A 41 -13.69 2.95 -18.05
C GLN A 41 -13.43 2.83 -16.56
N TRP A 42 -14.13 1.92 -15.89
CA TRP A 42 -13.97 1.70 -14.46
C TRP A 42 -13.68 0.23 -14.16
N ASP A 43 -12.46 -0.03 -13.73
CA ASP A 43 -11.95 -1.35 -13.44
C ASP A 43 -12.10 -1.58 -11.94
N ILE A 44 -12.91 -2.58 -11.57
CA ILE A 44 -13.26 -2.89 -10.17
C ILE A 44 -12.93 -4.35 -9.89
N ALA A 45 -12.15 -4.61 -8.84
CA ALA A 45 -11.75 -5.96 -8.46
C ALA A 45 -12.97 -6.88 -8.25
N LEU A 46 -12.95 -8.05 -8.89
CA LEU A 46 -14.06 -9.00 -8.85
C LEU A 46 -14.34 -9.51 -7.43
N ARG A 47 -13.28 -9.76 -6.65
CA ARG A 47 -13.36 -10.13 -5.23
C ARG A 47 -14.16 -9.11 -4.41
N ASP A 48 -13.93 -7.82 -4.64
CA ASP A 48 -14.54 -6.76 -3.84
C ASP A 48 -16.01 -6.52 -4.28
N LEU A 49 -16.30 -6.69 -5.58
CA LEU A 49 -17.68 -6.71 -6.07
C LEU A 49 -18.47 -7.91 -5.52
N ASP A 50 -17.85 -9.08 -5.45
CA ASP A 50 -18.46 -10.27 -4.86
C ASP A 50 -18.80 -10.07 -3.39
N TYR A 51 -17.85 -9.54 -2.61
CA TYR A 51 -18.10 -9.19 -1.21
C TYR A 51 -19.29 -8.23 -1.04
N ALA A 52 -19.47 -7.30 -1.99
CA ALA A 52 -20.54 -6.32 -1.94
C ALA A 52 -21.89 -6.82 -2.47
N LEU A 53 -21.90 -7.73 -3.45
CA LEU A 53 -23.08 -8.08 -4.24
C LEU A 53 -23.46 -9.57 -4.20
N GLY A 54 -22.56 -10.46 -3.76
CA GLY A 54 -22.70 -11.91 -3.86
C GLY A 54 -22.79 -12.34 -5.32
N LEU A 55 -21.70 -12.16 -6.07
CA LEU A 55 -21.62 -12.50 -7.49
C LEU A 55 -21.38 -14.00 -7.71
N ASP A 56 -20.64 -14.64 -6.82
CA ASP A 56 -20.42 -16.09 -6.83
C ASP A 56 -21.71 -16.80 -6.42
N ALA A 57 -22.43 -17.32 -7.41
CA ALA A 57 -23.76 -17.89 -7.20
C ALA A 57 -23.69 -19.33 -6.69
N ASN A 58 -22.58 -20.02 -6.93
CA ASN A 58 -22.38 -21.41 -6.55
C ASN A 58 -21.43 -21.59 -5.34
N ASP A 59 -20.85 -20.49 -4.84
CA ASP A 59 -19.97 -20.39 -3.68
C ASP A 59 -18.74 -21.32 -3.82
N ASP A 60 -18.21 -21.42 -5.05
CA ASP A 60 -17.04 -22.23 -5.37
C ASP A 60 -15.70 -21.47 -5.27
N GLY A 61 -15.79 -20.16 -5.00
CA GLY A 61 -14.67 -19.24 -4.85
C GLY A 61 -14.15 -18.66 -6.17
N ASN A 62 -14.76 -18.96 -7.32
CA ASN A 62 -14.37 -18.43 -8.63
C ASN A 62 -15.54 -17.79 -9.36
N ILE A 63 -15.45 -16.48 -9.60
CA ILE A 63 -16.44 -15.77 -10.40
C ILE A 63 -16.21 -16.05 -11.88
N THR A 64 -17.14 -16.77 -12.49
CA THR A 64 -17.10 -17.05 -13.92
C THR A 64 -17.60 -15.86 -14.74
N TRP A 65 -17.22 -15.79 -16.02
CA TRP A 65 -17.76 -14.78 -16.94
C TRP A 65 -19.28 -14.87 -17.08
N ALA A 66 -19.87 -16.06 -16.92
CA ALA A 66 -21.31 -16.24 -16.98
C ALA A 66 -22.00 -15.53 -15.80
N GLU A 67 -21.53 -15.75 -14.58
CA GLU A 67 -22.08 -15.13 -13.36
C GLU A 67 -21.96 -13.61 -13.37
N LEU A 68 -20.80 -13.09 -13.77
CA LEU A 68 -20.57 -11.66 -13.90
C LEU A 68 -21.49 -11.03 -14.95
N ARG A 69 -21.64 -11.68 -16.11
CA ARG A 69 -22.51 -11.20 -17.19
C ARG A 69 -23.98 -11.23 -16.77
N ASP A 70 -24.42 -12.26 -16.06
CA ASP A 70 -25.80 -12.38 -15.58
C ASP A 70 -26.11 -11.33 -14.51
N SER A 71 -25.08 -10.88 -13.77
CA SER A 71 -25.17 -9.81 -12.76
C SER A 71 -24.89 -8.40 -13.31
N ARG A 72 -24.71 -8.24 -14.63
CA ARG A 72 -24.29 -6.97 -15.28
C ARG A 72 -25.07 -5.75 -14.80
N ASP A 73 -26.39 -5.82 -14.83
CA ASP A 73 -27.23 -4.66 -14.54
C ASP A 73 -27.16 -4.26 -13.05
N VAL A 74 -27.01 -5.24 -12.16
CA VAL A 74 -26.82 -5.02 -10.72
C VAL A 74 -25.46 -4.37 -10.47
N VAL A 75 -24.39 -4.87 -11.11
CA VAL A 75 -23.04 -4.32 -11.02
C VAL A 75 -23.00 -2.86 -11.49
N TYR A 76 -23.59 -2.55 -12.65
CA TYR A 76 -23.67 -1.17 -13.14
C TYR A 76 -24.49 -0.26 -12.24
N ALA A 77 -25.65 -0.72 -11.76
CA ALA A 77 -26.49 0.06 -10.86
C ALA A 77 -25.74 0.37 -9.54
N TYR A 78 -25.02 -0.61 -9.00
CA TYR A 78 -24.23 -0.46 -7.79
C TYR A 78 -23.07 0.54 -7.97
N ALA A 79 -22.29 0.40 -9.05
CA ALA A 79 -21.14 1.25 -9.31
C ALA A 79 -21.54 2.68 -9.70
N LEU A 80 -22.42 2.85 -10.70
CA LEU A 80 -22.77 4.18 -11.22
C LEU A 80 -23.61 5.00 -10.23
N SER A 81 -24.36 4.37 -9.32
CA SER A 81 -25.03 5.11 -8.22
C SER A 81 -24.04 5.74 -7.22
N ARG A 82 -22.78 5.29 -7.22
CA ARG A 82 -21.68 5.79 -6.38
C ARG A 82 -20.68 6.66 -7.15
N LEU A 83 -20.97 6.98 -8.41
CA LEU A 83 -20.19 7.87 -9.25
C LEU A 83 -21.02 9.09 -9.67
N GLN A 84 -20.61 10.26 -9.22
CA GLN A 84 -21.20 11.52 -9.62
C GLN A 84 -20.26 12.24 -10.59
N VAL A 85 -20.71 12.46 -11.82
CA VAL A 85 -19.97 13.23 -12.83
C VAL A 85 -20.64 14.58 -13.00
N THR A 86 -19.90 15.66 -12.81
CA THR A 86 -20.41 17.04 -12.94
C THR A 86 -19.47 17.88 -13.79
N MET A 87 -20.01 18.60 -14.78
CA MET A 87 -19.28 19.56 -15.60
C MET A 87 -19.78 20.96 -15.25
N GLY A 88 -18.91 21.77 -14.63
CA GLY A 88 -19.30 23.03 -13.98
C GLY A 88 -20.33 22.80 -12.87
N LYS A 89 -21.59 23.21 -13.11
CA LYS A 89 -22.72 23.00 -12.17
C LYS A 89 -23.73 21.96 -12.65
N GLN A 90 -23.53 21.37 -13.83
CA GLN A 90 -24.48 20.44 -14.43
C GLN A 90 -24.04 19.00 -14.17
N ALA A 91 -24.98 18.16 -13.74
CA ALA A 91 -24.74 16.73 -13.64
C ALA A 91 -24.75 16.10 -15.03
N CYS A 92 -23.74 15.29 -15.31
CA CYS A 92 -23.71 14.40 -16.46
C CYS A 92 -24.29 13.06 -16.02
N SER A 93 -25.10 12.42 -16.87
CA SER A 93 -25.74 11.14 -16.53
C SER A 93 -24.93 10.01 -17.15
N PRO A 94 -24.16 9.23 -16.37
CA PRO A 94 -23.42 8.07 -16.88
C PRO A 94 -24.42 6.99 -17.31
N GLN A 95 -24.21 6.41 -18.48
CA GLN A 95 -24.99 5.30 -19.01
C GLN A 95 -24.07 4.09 -19.23
N PRO A 96 -24.50 2.88 -18.85
CA PRO A 96 -23.75 1.66 -19.11
C PRO A 96 -23.45 1.48 -20.61
N ALA A 97 -22.24 1.04 -20.93
CA ALA A 97 -21.87 0.59 -22.27
C ALA A 97 -21.57 -0.92 -22.23
N ASP A 98 -20.30 -1.31 -22.27
CA ASP A 98 -19.87 -2.71 -22.29
C ASP A 98 -19.20 -3.12 -20.98
N LEU A 99 -19.52 -4.32 -20.51
CA LEU A 99 -18.85 -5.00 -19.40
C LEU A 99 -17.83 -5.96 -19.97
N LEU A 100 -16.59 -5.89 -19.51
CA LEU A 100 -15.50 -6.78 -19.88
C LEU A 100 -14.81 -7.31 -18.61
N VAL A 101 -13.82 -8.19 -18.80
CA VAL A 101 -12.92 -8.64 -17.74
C VAL A 101 -11.49 -8.38 -18.19
N ASP A 102 -10.68 -7.89 -17.28
CA ASP A 102 -9.24 -7.77 -17.47
C ASP A 102 -8.48 -8.31 -16.25
N GLU A 103 -7.19 -8.55 -16.40
CA GLU A 103 -6.31 -9.01 -15.34
C GLU A 103 -5.36 -7.89 -14.95
N HIS A 104 -5.43 -7.49 -13.69
CA HIS A 104 -4.47 -6.59 -13.07
C HIS A 104 -3.47 -7.40 -12.25
N SER A 105 -2.48 -6.70 -11.73
CA SER A 105 -1.39 -7.26 -10.94
C SER A 105 -1.81 -8.08 -9.70
N ASP A 106 -3.04 -7.95 -9.23
CA ASP A 106 -3.59 -8.64 -8.05
C ASP A 106 -4.87 -9.44 -8.31
N GLY A 107 -5.24 -9.66 -9.57
CA GLY A 107 -6.31 -10.57 -9.94
C GLY A 107 -7.22 -10.04 -11.05
N HIS A 108 -8.42 -10.62 -11.13
CA HIS A 108 -9.40 -10.29 -12.16
C HIS A 108 -10.28 -9.11 -11.77
N TYR A 109 -10.52 -8.21 -12.74
CA TYR A 109 -11.31 -7.01 -12.57
C TYR A 109 -12.47 -7.02 -13.56
N ALA A 110 -13.63 -6.54 -13.11
CA ALA A 110 -14.72 -6.15 -13.99
C ALA A 110 -14.39 -4.78 -14.58
N VAL A 111 -14.36 -4.69 -15.91
CA VAL A 111 -14.13 -3.45 -16.65
C VAL A 111 -15.48 -2.90 -17.10
N LEU A 112 -15.96 -1.88 -16.40
CA LEU A 112 -17.23 -1.22 -16.67
C LEU A 112 -17.01 -0.01 -17.57
N ASN A 113 -17.29 -0.15 -18.86
CA ASN A 113 -17.32 1.00 -19.75
C ASN A 113 -18.65 1.75 -19.60
N PHE A 114 -18.59 3.07 -19.60
CA PHE A 114 -19.76 3.94 -19.57
C PHE A 114 -19.56 5.20 -20.41
N GLN A 115 -20.66 5.81 -20.83
CA GLN A 115 -20.65 7.08 -21.54
C GLN A 115 -21.51 8.08 -20.78
N ALA A 116 -21.05 9.32 -20.62
CA ALA A 116 -21.82 10.38 -20.01
C ALA A 116 -21.95 11.57 -20.95
N ALA A 117 -23.18 11.90 -21.32
CA ALA A 117 -23.51 13.13 -22.01
C ALA A 117 -23.69 14.26 -20.99
N CYS A 118 -23.01 15.38 -21.22
CA CYS A 118 -23.14 16.59 -20.41
C CYS A 118 -23.88 17.67 -21.22
N PRO A 119 -24.81 18.44 -20.62
CA PRO A 119 -25.52 19.49 -21.35
C PRO A 119 -24.61 20.64 -21.80
N SER A 120 -23.45 20.79 -21.15
CA SER A 120 -22.37 21.68 -21.56
C SER A 120 -21.02 21.05 -21.24
N MET A 121 -20.02 21.27 -22.10
CA MET A 121 -18.65 20.76 -21.92
C MET A 121 -17.70 21.83 -21.37
N SER A 122 -18.21 22.70 -20.48
CA SER A 122 -17.44 23.81 -19.89
C SER A 122 -16.80 23.42 -18.55
N ALA A 123 -15.48 23.53 -18.45
CA ALA A 123 -14.70 23.30 -17.23
C ALA A 123 -15.20 24.10 -16.01
N PRO A 124 -14.94 23.65 -14.77
CA PRO A 124 -14.16 22.45 -14.39
C PRO A 124 -14.97 21.16 -14.39
N LEU A 125 -14.28 20.02 -14.60
CA LEU A 125 -14.87 18.70 -14.32
C LEU A 125 -14.76 18.41 -12.83
N SER A 126 -15.83 17.96 -12.21
CA SER A 126 -15.83 17.47 -10.84
C SER A 126 -16.39 16.04 -10.78
N ILE A 127 -15.65 15.17 -10.12
CA ILE A 127 -16.01 13.77 -9.91
C ILE A 127 -16.23 13.55 -8.42
N GLY A 128 -17.39 13.03 -8.07
CA GLY A 128 -17.70 12.44 -6.77
C GLY A 128 -17.62 10.93 -6.87
N TYR A 129 -16.88 10.30 -5.96
CA TYR A 129 -16.63 8.87 -5.93
C TYR A 129 -16.89 8.34 -4.53
N ARG A 130 -17.67 7.27 -4.41
CA ARG A 130 -18.04 6.67 -3.12
C ARG A 130 -18.09 5.14 -3.13
N LEU A 131 -17.49 4.48 -4.12
CA LEU A 131 -17.46 3.03 -4.20
C LEU A 131 -16.79 2.45 -2.94
N PHE A 132 -17.41 1.43 -2.35
CA PHE A 132 -16.94 0.66 -1.19
C PHE A 132 -16.58 1.42 0.09
N PHE A 133 -16.66 2.75 0.16
CA PHE A 133 -16.35 3.48 1.41
C PHE A 133 -17.29 3.14 2.58
N ASP A 134 -18.45 2.54 2.30
CA ASP A 134 -19.39 1.97 3.26
C ASP A 134 -19.00 0.56 3.74
N LEU A 135 -18.16 -0.15 2.99
CA LEU A 135 -17.76 -1.55 3.24
C LEU A 135 -16.31 -1.66 3.73
N ASP A 136 -15.40 -0.91 3.11
CA ASP A 136 -13.98 -0.90 3.41
C ASP A 136 -13.46 0.54 3.61
N PRO A 137 -13.09 0.93 4.85
CA PRO A 137 -12.53 2.25 5.12
C PRO A 137 -11.11 2.45 4.56
N GLN A 138 -10.44 1.37 4.17
CA GLN A 138 -9.13 1.40 3.52
C GLN A 138 -9.24 1.53 2.00
N HIS A 139 -10.44 1.40 1.42
CA HIS A 139 -10.63 1.46 -0.03
C HIS A 139 -10.08 2.74 -0.67
N ARG A 140 -9.49 2.62 -1.85
CA ARG A 140 -9.02 3.75 -2.67
C ARG A 140 -9.56 3.69 -4.09
N GLY A 141 -10.09 4.83 -4.55
CA GLY A 141 -10.49 5.03 -5.93
C GLY A 141 -9.43 5.85 -6.67
N LEU A 142 -8.71 5.24 -7.59
CA LEU A 142 -7.65 5.87 -8.37
C LEU A 142 -8.22 6.36 -9.68
N ILE A 143 -8.16 7.67 -9.94
CA ILE A 143 -8.73 8.25 -11.15
C ILE A 143 -7.67 8.93 -12.02
N SER A 144 -7.77 8.69 -13.32
CA SER A 144 -7.02 9.37 -14.38
C SER A 144 -8.02 10.08 -15.31
N VAL A 145 -7.93 11.40 -15.40
CA VAL A 145 -8.76 12.23 -16.28
C VAL A 145 -7.91 12.74 -17.44
N ILE A 146 -8.28 12.35 -18.65
CA ILE A 146 -7.55 12.67 -19.88
C ILE A 146 -8.38 13.66 -20.70
N HIS A 147 -7.80 14.82 -21.00
CA HIS A 147 -8.40 15.84 -21.85
C HIS A 147 -7.35 16.52 -22.72
N ALA A 148 -7.56 16.57 -24.04
CA ALA A 148 -6.65 17.20 -25.00
C ALA A 148 -5.17 16.78 -24.86
N GLY A 149 -4.92 15.50 -24.54
CA GLY A 149 -3.58 14.94 -24.32
C GLY A 149 -2.94 15.27 -22.97
N GLN A 150 -3.62 16.04 -22.11
CA GLN A 150 -3.22 16.25 -20.73
C GLN A 150 -3.90 15.21 -19.83
N THR A 151 -3.17 14.73 -18.82
CA THR A 151 -3.68 13.81 -17.81
C THR A 151 -3.62 14.49 -16.45
N ASP A 152 -4.73 14.50 -15.72
CA ASP A 152 -4.79 14.92 -14.32
C ASP A 152 -5.29 13.75 -13.47
N THR A 153 -4.76 13.61 -12.26
CA THR A 153 -4.99 12.40 -11.43
C THR A 153 -5.50 12.78 -10.06
N ALA A 154 -6.32 11.91 -9.48
CA ALA A 154 -6.70 12.02 -8.09
C ALA A 154 -6.87 10.64 -7.47
N ILE A 155 -6.84 10.62 -6.14
CA ILE A 155 -7.14 9.45 -5.35
C ILE A 155 -8.29 9.83 -4.43
N PHE A 156 -9.31 8.99 -4.44
CA PHE A 156 -10.47 9.10 -3.58
C PHE A 156 -10.31 8.20 -2.37
N SER A 157 -10.71 8.72 -1.23
CA SER A 157 -10.73 8.02 0.05
C SER A 157 -12.00 8.42 0.81
N PRO A 158 -12.34 7.74 1.93
CA PRO A 158 -13.50 8.12 2.73
C PRO A 158 -13.48 9.59 3.19
N ASP A 159 -12.31 10.18 3.39
CA ASP A 159 -12.08 11.59 3.75
C ASP A 159 -12.04 12.55 2.55
N ARG A 160 -11.77 12.04 1.33
CA ARG A 160 -11.75 12.82 0.08
C ARG A 160 -12.61 12.13 -0.98
N GLN A 161 -13.92 12.39 -0.95
CA GLN A 161 -14.90 11.77 -1.86
C GLN A 161 -15.18 12.58 -3.13
N ARG A 162 -14.64 13.80 -3.25
CA ARG A 162 -14.87 14.70 -4.38
C ARG A 162 -13.58 15.41 -4.78
N SER A 163 -13.33 15.46 -6.08
CA SER A 163 -12.18 16.12 -6.68
C SER A 163 -12.64 17.00 -7.85
N GLU A 164 -11.95 18.12 -8.04
CA GLU A 164 -12.12 19.00 -9.19
C GLU A 164 -10.86 18.94 -10.05
N PHE A 165 -11.04 18.75 -11.35
CA PHE A 165 -9.97 18.61 -12.32
C PHE A 165 -9.87 19.89 -13.15
N VAL A 166 -8.67 20.46 -13.18
CA VAL A 166 -8.34 21.67 -13.92
C VAL A 166 -7.15 21.34 -14.80
N PHE A 167 -7.35 21.44 -16.11
CA PHE A 167 -6.35 21.09 -17.12
C PHE A 167 -5.32 22.22 -17.26
N ASP A 168 -4.40 22.28 -16.29
CA ASP A 168 -3.21 23.14 -16.26
C ASP A 168 -1.97 22.25 -16.08
N ALA A 169 -1.10 22.24 -17.10
CA ALA A 169 0.01 21.31 -17.22
C ALA A 169 1.01 21.42 -16.06
N ASP A 170 1.38 22.64 -15.64
CA ASP A 170 2.37 22.84 -14.57
C ASP A 170 1.83 22.44 -13.20
N GLN A 171 0.53 22.69 -12.96
CA GLN A 171 -0.12 22.28 -11.72
C GLN A 171 -0.28 20.76 -11.62
N SER A 172 -0.51 20.07 -12.74
CA SER A 172 -0.69 18.62 -12.77
C SER A 172 0.55 17.85 -12.27
N LEU A 173 1.77 18.30 -12.62
CA LEU A 173 3.02 17.62 -12.26
C LEU A 173 3.33 17.70 -10.77
N TRP A 174 3.22 18.89 -10.16
CA TRP A 174 3.43 19.06 -8.72
C TRP A 174 2.35 18.35 -7.90
N ARG A 175 1.08 18.41 -8.34
CA ARG A 175 -0.02 17.69 -7.70
C ARG A 175 0.23 16.19 -7.71
N THR A 176 0.67 15.63 -8.84
CA THR A 176 1.05 14.22 -8.97
C THR A 176 2.13 13.87 -7.93
N LEU A 177 3.24 14.60 -7.90
CA LEU A 177 4.33 14.33 -6.96
C LEU A 177 3.88 14.42 -5.49
N ALA A 178 3.11 15.46 -5.14
CA ALA A 178 2.63 15.65 -3.77
C ALA A 178 1.58 14.60 -3.35
N HIS A 179 0.68 14.21 -4.25
CA HIS A 179 -0.30 13.15 -3.99
C HIS A 179 0.39 11.81 -3.77
N PHE A 180 1.29 11.40 -4.65
CA PHE A 180 2.01 10.13 -4.48
C PHE A 180 2.95 10.15 -3.28
N ALA A 181 3.52 11.30 -2.90
CA ALA A 181 4.24 11.43 -1.63
C ALA A 181 3.34 11.21 -0.41
N TYR A 182 2.10 11.70 -0.44
CA TYR A 182 1.13 11.40 0.61
C TYR A 182 0.79 9.90 0.64
N GLU A 183 0.57 9.28 -0.51
CA GLU A 183 0.31 7.84 -0.60
C GLU A 183 1.49 7.00 -0.10
N GLY A 184 2.73 7.41 -0.36
CA GLY A 184 3.91 6.73 0.19
C GLY A 184 3.95 6.77 1.73
N VAL A 185 3.57 7.89 2.34
CA VAL A 185 3.45 8.00 3.80
C VAL A 185 2.30 7.13 4.31
N TRP A 186 1.16 7.16 3.61
CA TRP A 186 -0.02 6.37 3.95
C TRP A 186 0.27 4.87 3.87
N HIS A 187 0.97 4.42 2.83
CA HIS A 187 1.41 3.04 2.61
C HIS A 187 2.16 2.49 3.83
N ILE A 188 3.13 3.25 4.35
CA ILE A 188 3.86 2.86 5.57
C ILE A 188 2.96 2.78 6.80
N ARG A 189 1.92 3.61 6.88
CA ARG A 189 0.98 3.61 8.01
C ARG A 189 0.06 2.39 8.00
N ILE A 190 -0.41 1.95 6.83
CA ILE A 190 -1.34 0.81 6.70
C ILE A 190 -0.60 -0.53 6.62
N GLY A 191 0.61 -0.55 6.08
CA GLY A 191 1.44 -1.74 5.95
C GLY A 191 2.03 -2.18 7.29
N PHE A 192 1.29 -2.95 8.07
CA PHE A 192 1.78 -3.47 9.35
C PHE A 192 3.05 -4.31 9.20
N ASP A 193 3.20 -5.03 8.09
CA ASP A 193 4.43 -5.73 7.73
C ASP A 193 5.63 -4.79 7.59
N HIS A 194 5.46 -3.62 6.97
CA HIS A 194 6.50 -2.60 6.84
C HIS A 194 6.88 -2.01 8.21
N ILE A 195 5.90 -1.75 9.07
CA ILE A 195 6.14 -1.26 10.44
C ILE A 195 6.88 -2.31 11.26
N LEU A 196 6.39 -3.56 11.29
CA LEU A 196 7.02 -4.64 12.05
C LEU A 196 8.42 -4.96 11.52
N PHE A 197 8.61 -4.91 10.20
CA PHE A 197 9.91 -5.05 9.58
C PHE A 197 10.87 -3.93 10.02
N LEU A 198 10.47 -2.66 9.90
CA LEU A 198 11.29 -1.54 10.34
C LEU A 198 11.61 -1.61 11.83
N LEU A 199 10.63 -1.95 12.68
CA LEU A 199 10.86 -2.16 14.11
C LEU A 199 11.85 -3.30 14.36
N SER A 200 11.76 -4.42 13.62
CA SER A 200 12.71 -5.53 13.73
C SER A 200 14.15 -5.08 13.43
N LEU A 201 14.35 -4.19 12.45
CA LEU A 201 15.66 -3.63 12.14
C LEU A 201 16.12 -2.60 13.18
N LEU A 202 15.20 -1.84 13.78
CA LEU A 202 15.52 -0.79 14.74
C LEU A 202 15.78 -1.32 16.16
N LEU A 203 15.11 -2.38 16.60
CA LEU A 203 15.28 -2.95 17.96
C LEU A 203 16.75 -3.17 18.37
N PRO A 204 17.64 -3.73 17.52
CA PRO A 204 19.06 -3.85 17.82
C PRO A 204 19.89 -2.61 17.46
N ALA A 205 19.30 -1.48 17.02
CA ALA A 205 20.03 -0.28 16.57
C ALA A 205 21.04 0.27 17.57
N ALA A 206 20.69 0.24 18.86
CA ALA A 206 21.55 0.70 19.93
C ALA A 206 22.40 -0.42 20.57
N LEU A 207 22.49 -1.59 19.91
CA LEU A 207 23.22 -2.77 20.38
C LEU A 207 24.27 -3.20 19.36
N VAL A 208 25.32 -3.85 19.84
CA VAL A 208 26.34 -4.53 19.04
C VAL A 208 26.47 -5.97 19.55
N TRP A 209 26.62 -6.92 18.63
CA TRP A 209 26.84 -8.32 19.00
C TRP A 209 28.33 -8.58 19.18
N GLU A 210 28.78 -8.71 20.42
CA GLU A 210 30.18 -8.97 20.76
C GLU A 210 30.28 -10.06 21.85
N GLN A 211 31.24 -10.97 21.69
CA GLN A 211 31.52 -12.04 22.66
C GLN A 211 30.29 -12.93 22.98
N GLY A 212 29.41 -13.15 22.00
CA GLY A 212 28.22 -13.99 22.16
C GLY A 212 27.06 -13.33 22.93
N ALA A 213 27.11 -12.01 23.14
CA ALA A 213 26.04 -11.27 23.79
C ALA A 213 25.79 -9.91 23.11
N TRP A 214 24.55 -9.43 23.22
CA TRP A 214 24.19 -8.07 22.82
C TRP A 214 24.69 -7.07 23.88
N GLN A 215 25.57 -6.16 23.47
CA GLN A 215 26.10 -5.10 24.32
C GLN A 215 25.63 -3.72 23.83
N PRO A 216 25.40 -2.74 24.72
CA PRO A 216 24.97 -1.41 24.31
C PRO A 216 26.06 -0.66 23.55
N LYS A 217 25.69 -0.07 22.41
CA LYS A 217 26.56 0.77 21.59
C LYS A 217 26.76 2.13 22.27
N ASN A 218 27.99 2.65 22.25
CA ASN A 218 28.30 3.96 22.81
C ASN A 218 28.16 5.08 21.78
N GLY A 219 27.43 6.14 22.14
CA GLY A 219 27.34 7.39 21.38
C GLY A 219 26.18 7.43 20.39
N PHE A 220 25.29 8.42 20.56
CA PHE A 220 24.13 8.64 19.71
C PHE A 220 24.51 8.80 18.23
N LYS A 221 25.63 9.48 17.93
CA LYS A 221 26.12 9.67 16.56
C LYS A 221 26.33 8.35 15.82
N SER A 222 26.92 7.35 16.48
CA SER A 222 27.19 6.05 15.86
C SER A 222 25.92 5.22 15.65
N ILE A 223 24.93 5.36 16.54
CA ILE A 223 23.61 4.74 16.40
C ILE A 223 22.86 5.41 15.24
N PHE A 224 22.87 6.74 15.18
CA PHE A 224 22.18 7.52 14.16
C PHE A 224 22.67 7.19 12.74
N PHE A 225 23.99 7.19 12.50
CA PHE A 225 24.51 6.86 11.16
C PHE A 225 24.29 5.41 10.75
N ASP A 226 24.26 4.48 11.71
CA ASP A 226 23.94 3.06 11.45
C ASP A 226 22.47 2.91 11.02
N VAL A 227 21.54 3.55 11.75
CA VAL A 227 20.11 3.57 11.39
C VAL A 227 19.89 4.26 10.05
N LEU A 228 20.51 5.43 9.83
CA LEU A 228 20.41 6.14 8.56
C LEU A 228 20.90 5.27 7.41
N GLY A 229 22.05 4.60 7.55
CA GLY A 229 22.57 3.68 6.55
C GLY A 229 21.62 2.51 6.27
N VAL A 230 21.00 1.94 7.30
CA VAL A 230 20.00 0.86 7.16
C VAL A 230 18.75 1.34 6.43
N VAL A 231 18.17 2.47 6.83
CA VAL A 231 16.95 3.02 6.22
C VAL A 231 17.22 3.42 4.78
N THR A 232 18.28 4.20 4.52
CA THR A 232 18.66 4.60 3.16
C THR A 232 18.95 3.40 2.27
N ALA A 233 19.66 2.38 2.76
CA ALA A 233 19.94 1.17 1.97
C ALA A 233 18.65 0.42 1.60
N PHE A 234 17.70 0.30 2.52
CA PHE A 234 16.38 -0.27 2.24
C PHE A 234 15.62 0.57 1.20
N THR A 235 15.51 1.88 1.40
CA THR A 235 14.78 2.78 0.50
C THR A 235 15.38 2.77 -0.91
N LEU A 236 16.71 2.74 -1.05
CA LEU A 236 17.37 2.63 -2.35
C LEU A 236 17.06 1.31 -3.06
N ALA A 237 17.15 0.19 -2.36
CA ALA A 237 16.84 -1.13 -2.92
C ALA A 237 15.36 -1.27 -3.30
N HIS A 238 14.49 -0.74 -2.45
CA HIS A 238 13.06 -0.67 -2.67
C HIS A 238 12.73 0.16 -3.92
N SER A 239 13.28 1.37 -4.02
CA SER A 239 13.10 2.26 -5.17
C SER A 239 13.58 1.59 -6.46
N LEU A 240 14.71 0.88 -6.41
CA LEU A 240 15.26 0.16 -7.57
C LEU A 240 14.30 -0.91 -8.07
N THR A 241 13.82 -1.78 -7.19
CA THR A 241 12.96 -2.92 -7.58
C THR A 241 11.54 -2.48 -7.93
N LEU A 242 11.00 -1.46 -7.25
CA LEU A 242 9.76 -0.82 -7.64
C LEU A 242 9.88 -0.25 -9.07
N SER A 243 10.96 0.48 -9.36
CA SER A 243 11.19 1.03 -10.70
C SER A 243 11.31 -0.06 -11.76
N LEU A 244 12.04 -1.14 -11.49
CA LEU A 244 12.16 -2.28 -12.42
C LEU A 244 10.82 -2.97 -12.67
N THR A 245 9.97 -3.04 -11.66
CA THR A 245 8.64 -3.67 -11.77
C THR A 245 7.68 -2.77 -12.54
N VAL A 246 7.68 -1.46 -12.25
CA VAL A 246 6.85 -0.47 -12.95
C VAL A 246 7.26 -0.30 -14.42
N LEU A 247 8.55 -0.49 -14.75
CA LEU A 247 9.04 -0.50 -16.13
C LEU A 247 8.87 -1.88 -16.81
N HIS A 248 8.17 -2.82 -16.18
CA HIS A 248 7.92 -4.19 -16.67
C HIS A 248 9.18 -5.03 -16.97
N TYR A 249 10.34 -4.68 -16.40
CA TYR A 249 11.55 -5.51 -16.50
C TYR A 249 11.49 -6.76 -15.61
N ILE A 250 10.74 -6.68 -14.51
CA ILE A 250 10.48 -7.79 -13.58
C ILE A 250 8.97 -7.88 -13.39
N SER A 251 8.42 -9.08 -13.51
CA SER A 251 7.03 -9.38 -13.16
C SER A 251 7.00 -10.72 -12.43
N LEU A 252 6.58 -10.70 -11.17
CA LEU A 252 6.42 -11.88 -10.33
C LEU A 252 4.99 -11.89 -9.76
N PRO A 253 4.36 -13.07 -9.60
CA PRO A 253 3.02 -13.14 -9.04
C PRO A 253 2.99 -12.58 -7.60
N SER A 254 1.97 -11.76 -7.28
CA SER A 254 1.87 -11.07 -5.98
C SER A 254 2.02 -12.02 -4.80
N ARG A 255 1.40 -13.21 -4.88
CA ARG A 255 1.50 -14.27 -3.87
C ARG A 255 2.93 -14.61 -3.46
N TRP A 256 3.84 -14.74 -4.44
CA TRP A 256 5.25 -15.05 -4.16
C TRP A 256 5.98 -13.87 -3.52
N VAL A 257 5.71 -12.66 -4.01
CA VAL A 257 6.30 -11.43 -3.49
C VAL A 257 5.85 -11.19 -2.05
N GLU A 258 4.55 -11.24 -1.78
CA GLU A 258 3.98 -11.04 -0.44
C GLU A 258 4.43 -12.11 0.56
N SER A 259 4.55 -13.36 0.11
CA SER A 259 5.14 -14.45 0.91
C SER A 259 6.61 -14.18 1.22
N ALA A 260 7.39 -13.71 0.24
CA ALA A 260 8.79 -13.36 0.44
C ALA A 260 8.95 -12.16 1.38
N ILE A 261 8.04 -11.18 1.32
CA ILE A 261 7.97 -10.06 2.27
C ILE A 261 7.73 -10.60 3.68
N ALA A 262 6.71 -11.43 3.89
CA ALA A 262 6.43 -12.02 5.21
C ALA A 262 7.62 -12.85 5.74
N ALA A 263 8.23 -13.68 4.89
CA ALA A 263 9.43 -14.45 5.22
C ALA A 263 10.61 -13.54 5.60
N SER A 264 10.79 -12.41 4.93
CA SER A 264 11.85 -11.44 5.29
C SER A 264 11.67 -10.86 6.69
N VAL A 265 10.43 -10.62 7.13
CA VAL A 265 10.13 -10.16 8.49
C VAL A 265 10.44 -11.25 9.52
N VAL A 266 10.07 -12.50 9.24
CA VAL A 266 10.44 -13.65 10.08
C VAL A 266 11.96 -13.74 10.23
N LEU A 267 12.70 -13.67 9.12
CA LEU A 267 14.16 -13.76 9.11
C LEU A 267 14.81 -12.59 9.88
N ALA A 268 14.34 -11.36 9.68
CA ALA A 268 14.85 -10.19 10.38
C ALA A 268 14.63 -10.32 11.90
N ALA A 269 13.44 -10.76 12.32
CA ALA A 269 13.11 -10.97 13.72
C ALA A 269 13.90 -12.13 14.34
N LEU A 270 14.07 -13.26 13.65
CA LEU A 270 14.89 -14.37 14.13
C LEU A 270 16.37 -13.99 14.23
N ASN A 271 16.90 -13.18 13.31
CA ASN A 271 18.27 -12.68 13.38
C ASN A 271 18.52 -11.77 14.60
N ASN A 272 17.49 -11.19 15.21
CA ASN A 272 17.65 -10.46 16.48
C ASN A 272 17.86 -11.41 17.67
N ILE A 273 17.27 -12.61 17.62
CA ILE A 273 17.36 -13.62 18.67
C ILE A 273 18.63 -14.46 18.49
N TYR A 274 18.88 -14.88 17.26
CA TYR A 274 20.03 -15.68 16.83
C TYR A 274 20.83 -14.88 15.79
N PRO A 275 21.66 -13.92 16.22
CA PRO A 275 22.39 -13.04 15.30
C PRO A 275 23.46 -13.79 14.52
N VAL A 276 23.12 -14.09 13.26
CA VAL A 276 24.02 -14.69 12.26
C VAL A 276 24.66 -13.60 11.39
N LEU A 277 23.94 -12.50 11.14
CA LEU A 277 24.31 -11.49 10.15
C LEU A 277 24.58 -10.09 10.75
N SER A 278 25.03 -10.04 12.01
CA SER A 278 25.16 -8.82 12.82
C SER A 278 26.13 -7.75 12.28
N GLY A 279 27.08 -8.11 11.41
CA GLY A 279 28.08 -7.19 10.84
C GLY A 279 27.66 -6.44 9.57
N CYS A 280 26.58 -6.85 8.88
CA CYS A 280 26.23 -6.37 7.54
C CYS A 280 24.80 -5.81 7.45
N ARG A 281 24.35 -5.09 8.48
CA ARG A 281 22.93 -4.68 8.61
C ARG A 281 22.40 -3.89 7.41
N ALA A 282 23.17 -2.95 6.88
CA ALA A 282 22.77 -2.19 5.69
C ALA A 282 22.60 -3.08 4.45
N TRP A 283 23.42 -4.11 4.29
CA TRP A 283 23.28 -5.08 3.20
C TRP A 283 22.07 -5.99 3.37
N LEU A 284 21.73 -6.38 4.61
CA LEU A 284 20.49 -7.09 4.88
C LEU A 284 19.27 -6.23 4.54
N ALA A 285 19.29 -4.97 5.00
CA ALA A 285 18.23 -4.01 4.71
C ALA A 285 18.10 -3.76 3.21
N PHE A 286 19.21 -3.68 2.48
CA PHE A 286 19.22 -3.61 1.02
C PHE A 286 18.57 -4.86 0.40
N GLY A 287 19.00 -6.07 0.78
CA GLY A 287 18.43 -7.31 0.25
C GLY A 287 16.93 -7.47 0.52
N PHE A 288 16.48 -7.09 1.72
CA PHE A 288 15.06 -7.06 2.05
C PHE A 288 14.30 -5.97 1.29
N GLY A 289 14.91 -4.79 1.11
CA GLY A 289 14.34 -3.70 0.32
C GLY A 289 14.08 -4.10 -1.14
N LEU A 290 14.95 -4.93 -1.74
CA LEU A 290 14.72 -5.47 -3.09
C LEU A 290 13.44 -6.32 -3.16
N ILE A 291 13.13 -7.07 -2.11
CA ILE A 291 11.92 -7.91 -2.08
C ILE A 291 10.68 -7.04 -1.88
N HIS A 292 10.76 -6.08 -0.95
CA HIS A 292 9.63 -5.22 -0.58
C HIS A 292 9.20 -4.29 -1.74
N GLY A 293 10.15 -3.78 -2.53
CA GLY A 293 9.83 -2.87 -3.64
C GLY A 293 8.96 -3.48 -4.74
N MET A 294 8.91 -4.82 -4.84
CA MET A 294 8.02 -5.51 -5.78
C MET A 294 6.57 -5.59 -5.29
N GLY A 295 6.30 -5.43 -3.98
CA GLY A 295 4.97 -5.64 -3.41
C GLY A 295 3.96 -4.51 -3.70
N ILE A 296 4.42 -3.38 -4.25
CA ILE A 296 3.65 -2.13 -4.35
C ILE A 296 3.33 -1.75 -5.80
N SER A 297 4.02 -2.35 -6.78
CA SER A 297 3.98 -1.90 -8.18
C SER A 297 2.58 -1.83 -8.80
N SER A 298 1.63 -2.62 -8.28
CA SER A 298 0.25 -2.71 -8.74
C SER A 298 -0.41 -1.36 -9.00
N VAL A 299 -0.52 -0.53 -7.96
CA VAL A 299 -1.28 0.73 -8.00
C VAL A 299 -0.75 1.73 -9.03
N LEU A 300 0.58 1.81 -9.19
CA LEU A 300 1.23 2.74 -10.13
C LEU A 300 1.24 2.23 -11.57
N LEU A 301 1.34 0.91 -11.77
CA LEU A 301 1.25 0.27 -13.08
C LEU A 301 -0.15 0.41 -13.67
N ASP A 302 -1.14 0.15 -12.84
CA ASP A 302 -2.52 -0.07 -13.28
C ASP A 302 -3.27 1.25 -13.56
N MET A 303 -2.71 2.41 -13.16
CA MET A 303 -3.25 3.74 -13.48
C MET A 303 -3.00 4.22 -14.93
N GLY A 304 -2.06 3.60 -15.67
CA GLY A 304 -1.80 3.96 -17.07
C GLY A 304 -1.32 5.41 -17.29
N LEU A 305 -0.50 5.94 -16.37
CA LEU A 305 -0.02 7.32 -16.43
C LEU A 305 0.97 7.55 -17.59
N PRO A 306 1.03 8.78 -18.17
CA PRO A 306 2.10 9.15 -19.09
C PRO A 306 3.49 9.02 -18.45
N ASP A 307 4.51 8.63 -19.22
CA ASP A 307 5.88 8.34 -18.74
C ASP A 307 6.45 9.37 -17.76
N THR A 308 6.26 10.67 -18.04
CA THR A 308 6.76 11.75 -17.17
C THR A 308 6.03 11.80 -15.83
N GLN A 309 4.71 11.61 -15.83
CA GLN A 309 3.91 11.57 -14.60
C GLN A 309 4.18 10.29 -13.83
N GLN A 310 4.39 9.16 -14.52
CA GLN A 310 4.77 7.89 -13.90
C GLN A 310 6.10 8.02 -13.14
N LEU A 311 7.11 8.67 -13.73
CA LEU A 311 8.38 8.92 -13.05
C LEU A 311 8.23 9.83 -11.83
N LEU A 312 7.41 10.89 -11.93
CA LEU A 312 7.13 11.77 -10.79
C LEU A 312 6.31 11.09 -9.70
N ALA A 313 5.38 10.22 -10.07
CA ALA A 313 4.59 9.40 -9.15
C ALA A 313 5.51 8.43 -8.40
N LEU A 314 6.42 7.75 -9.10
CA LEU A 314 7.46 6.90 -8.51
C LEU A 314 8.36 7.67 -7.54
N LEU A 315 8.83 8.85 -7.94
CA LEU A 315 9.67 9.70 -7.09
C LEU A 315 8.90 10.17 -5.85
N GLY A 316 7.69 10.70 -6.04
CA GLY A 316 6.81 11.13 -4.97
C GLY A 316 6.55 10.00 -3.98
N PHE A 317 6.14 8.83 -4.48
CA PHE A 317 5.88 7.66 -3.66
C PHE A 317 7.08 7.24 -2.81
N ASN A 318 8.28 7.12 -3.41
CA ASN A 318 9.48 6.76 -2.66
C ASN A 318 9.88 7.82 -1.62
N LEU A 319 9.74 9.11 -1.93
CA LEU A 319 9.94 10.18 -0.95
C LEU A 319 8.95 10.09 0.21
N GLY A 320 7.68 9.78 -0.10
CA GLY A 320 6.65 9.51 0.90
C GLY A 320 7.00 8.35 1.83
N VAL A 321 7.43 7.23 1.25
CA VAL A 321 7.90 6.05 2.00
C VAL A 321 9.05 6.42 2.93
N GLU A 322 10.07 7.12 2.43
CA GLU A 322 11.21 7.56 3.24
C GLU A 322 10.77 8.48 4.39
N LEU A 323 9.87 9.43 4.13
CA LEU A 323 9.31 10.31 5.17
C LEU A 323 8.53 9.52 6.23
N GLY A 324 7.73 8.54 5.82
CA GLY A 324 7.01 7.65 6.74
C GLY A 324 7.96 6.83 7.63
N GLN A 325 9.01 6.26 7.03
CA GLN A 325 10.04 5.52 7.77
C GLN A 325 10.79 6.41 8.76
N LEU A 326 11.20 7.60 8.33
CA LEU A 326 11.88 8.57 9.19
C LEU A 326 11.00 9.04 10.36
N ALA A 327 9.68 9.17 10.16
CA ALA A 327 8.75 9.48 11.24
C ALA A 327 8.72 8.37 12.31
N ILE A 328 8.70 7.09 11.90
CA ILE A 328 8.77 5.95 12.82
C ILE A 328 10.12 5.94 13.55
N VAL A 329 11.23 6.16 12.82
CA VAL A 329 12.58 6.23 13.39
C VAL A 329 12.68 7.35 14.42
N ALA A 330 12.13 8.53 14.14
CA ALA A 330 12.16 9.68 15.04
C ALA A 330 11.48 9.41 16.39
N VAL A 331 10.49 8.51 16.43
CA VAL A 331 9.81 8.08 17.65
C VAL A 331 10.50 6.88 18.31
N ALA A 332 10.84 5.85 17.53
CA ALA A 332 11.39 4.61 18.05
C ALA A 332 12.83 4.79 18.56
N LEU A 333 13.67 5.53 17.85
CA LEU A 333 15.09 5.62 18.14
C LEU A 333 15.41 6.25 19.50
N PRO A 334 14.77 7.38 19.91
CA PRO A 334 14.97 7.92 21.25
C PRO A 334 14.57 6.93 22.37
N LEU A 335 13.47 6.20 22.19
CA LEU A 335 13.02 5.19 23.15
C LEU A 335 14.05 4.06 23.26
N ILE A 336 14.53 3.56 22.13
CA ILE A 336 15.56 2.51 22.07
C ILE A 336 16.84 2.99 22.76
N CYS A 337 17.31 4.21 22.47
CA CYS A 337 18.51 4.78 23.10
C CYS A 337 18.34 4.97 24.62
N ALA A 338 17.15 5.34 25.08
CA ALA A 338 16.87 5.54 26.49
C ALA A 338 16.90 4.22 27.28
N PHE A 339 16.39 3.12 26.68
CA PHE A 339 16.26 1.84 27.38
C PHE A 339 17.39 0.84 27.09
N SER A 340 18.15 0.98 26.01
CA SER A 340 19.17 0.02 25.57
C SER A 340 20.29 -0.24 26.58
N ARG A 341 20.53 0.71 27.49
CA ARG A 341 21.55 0.59 28.54
C ARG A 341 21.14 -0.35 29.67
N HIS A 342 19.87 -0.69 29.77
CA HIS A 342 19.42 -1.61 30.80
C HIS A 342 19.57 -3.06 30.34
N HIS A 343 20.11 -3.92 31.21
CA HIS A 343 20.32 -5.34 30.91
C HIS A 343 19.04 -6.09 30.49
N TYR A 344 17.87 -5.67 30.97
CA TYR A 344 16.59 -6.25 30.57
C TYR A 344 16.19 -5.93 29.11
N TYR A 345 16.80 -4.91 28.48
CA TYR A 345 16.47 -4.55 27.11
C TYR A 345 16.92 -5.63 26.13
N SER A 346 18.18 -6.07 26.20
CA SER A 346 18.71 -7.11 25.32
C SER A 346 18.14 -8.50 25.61
N GLU A 347 17.92 -8.83 26.89
CA GLU A 347 17.44 -10.16 27.28
C GLU A 347 15.92 -10.34 27.16
N LEU A 348 15.14 -9.32 27.48
CA LEU A 348 13.67 -9.41 27.47
C LEU A 348 13.08 -8.64 26.29
N VAL A 349 13.32 -7.34 26.19
CA VAL A 349 12.63 -6.49 25.21
C VAL A 349 12.96 -6.91 23.78
N LEU A 350 14.24 -7.07 23.45
CA LEU A 350 14.68 -7.48 22.12
C LEU A 350 14.16 -8.87 21.76
N LYS A 351 14.42 -9.87 22.62
CA LYS A 351 14.09 -11.28 22.33
C LYS A 351 12.58 -11.51 22.29
N VAL A 352 11.82 -11.01 23.27
CA VAL A 352 10.36 -11.18 23.31
C VAL A 352 9.68 -10.43 22.17
N SER A 353 10.04 -9.16 21.93
CA SER A 353 9.43 -8.41 20.83
C SER A 353 9.74 -9.04 19.48
N SER A 354 10.98 -9.52 19.28
CA SER A 354 11.34 -10.21 18.04
C SER A 354 10.65 -11.57 17.91
N ALA A 355 10.47 -12.32 19.00
CA ALA A 355 9.72 -13.58 18.96
C ALA A 355 8.24 -13.35 18.61
N SER A 356 7.62 -12.30 19.17
CA SER A 356 6.25 -11.92 18.83
C SER A 356 6.12 -11.49 17.36
N ILE A 357 7.06 -10.66 16.87
CA ILE A 357 7.09 -10.27 15.45
C ILE A 357 7.24 -11.50 14.55
N ALA A 358 8.16 -12.41 14.88
CA ALA A 358 8.37 -13.63 14.11
C ALA A 358 7.12 -14.52 14.09
N CYS A 359 6.41 -14.63 15.21
CA CYS A 359 5.17 -15.41 15.29
C CYS A 359 4.07 -14.82 14.41
N LEU A 360 3.83 -13.50 14.50
CA LEU A 360 2.84 -12.81 13.66
C LEU A 360 3.20 -12.91 12.17
N ALA A 361 4.46 -12.65 11.82
CA ALA A 361 4.92 -12.73 10.45
C ALA A 361 4.87 -14.17 9.90
N PHE A 362 5.01 -15.19 10.74
CA PHE A 362 4.85 -16.58 10.34
C PHE A 362 3.38 -16.93 10.03
N VAL A 363 2.43 -16.36 10.77
CA VAL A 363 0.99 -16.47 10.45
C VAL A 363 0.72 -15.84 9.08
N TRP A 364 1.18 -14.60 8.84
CA TRP A 364 1.04 -13.96 7.53
C TRP A 364 1.72 -14.73 6.40
N LEU A 365 2.88 -15.32 6.66
CA LEU A 365 3.57 -16.17 5.69
C LEU A 365 2.71 -17.39 5.34
N ALA A 366 2.08 -18.03 6.32
CA ALA A 366 1.20 -19.18 6.08
C ALA A 366 -0.03 -18.77 5.27
N GLU A 367 -0.70 -17.67 5.64
CA GLU A 367 -1.87 -17.13 4.94
C GLU A 367 -1.55 -16.80 3.48
N ARG A 368 -0.52 -16.00 3.25
CA ARG A 368 -0.11 -15.56 1.91
C ARG A 368 0.45 -16.69 1.05
N SER A 369 1.15 -17.66 1.65
CA SER A 369 1.73 -18.76 0.87
C SER A 369 0.73 -19.85 0.50
N LEU A 370 -0.31 -20.06 1.32
CA LEU A 370 -1.31 -21.11 1.11
C LEU A 370 -2.62 -20.61 0.51
N ASP A 371 -2.79 -19.29 0.37
CA ASP A 371 -4.03 -18.66 -0.11
C ASP A 371 -5.24 -19.04 0.76
N PHE A 372 -4.98 -19.27 2.05
CA PHE A 372 -5.96 -19.82 2.99
C PHE A 372 -6.34 -18.73 4.00
N GLN A 373 -7.64 -18.45 4.09
CA GLN A 373 -8.19 -17.58 5.13
C GLN A 373 -8.18 -18.33 6.46
N MET A 374 -7.19 -18.06 7.29
CA MET A 374 -7.31 -18.37 8.71
C MET A 374 -8.31 -17.36 9.26
N ASN A 375 -9.58 -17.77 9.46
CA ASN A 375 -10.56 -17.04 10.27
C ASN A 375 -10.10 -17.01 11.74
N ILE A 376 -8.95 -16.40 11.99
CA ILE A 376 -8.46 -16.05 13.31
C ILE A 376 -8.89 -14.61 13.52
N PHE A 377 -10.14 -14.52 14.00
CA PHE A 377 -10.95 -13.37 14.43
C PHE A 377 -11.81 -12.70 13.37
#